data_AF-A0A8E5JZS3-F1
#
_entry.id   AF-A0A8E5JZS3-F1
#
_cell.length_a   1.000
_cell.length_b   1.000
_cell.length_c   1.000
_cell.angle_alpha   90.00
_cell.angle_beta   90.00
_cell.angle_gamma   90.00
#
_symmetry.space_group_name_H-M   'P 1'
#
loop_
_entity.id
_entity.type
_entity.pdbx_description
1 polymer ?
#
loop_
_entity_poly.entity_id
_entity_poly.type
_entity_poly.pdbx_seq_one_letter_code
_entity_poly.pdbx_strand_id
1 'polypeptide(L)'
;MLKNTLISVISEEQNRGSVEFQVFRFTNKIQRLTSHLELHKKDYLSQRGLRKILGKRQRLLAYLAKKNRVRYKELISQLGIRETKTR
;
A
#
# COMPACT_ATOMS: atom_id res chain seq x y z
N MET A 1 -7.60 15.42 -9.58
CA MET A 1 -6.46 16.25 -9.15
C MET A 1 -5.38 15.36 -8.57
N LEU A 2 -4.29 15.23 -9.32
CA LEU A 2 -3.22 14.27 -9.11
C LEU A 2 -2.34 14.71 -7.93
N LYS A 3 -2.47 14.05 -6.77
CA LYS A 3 -1.47 14.11 -5.69
C LYS A 3 -0.22 13.30 -6.07
N ASN A 4 0.40 13.68 -7.19
CA ASN A 4 1.53 13.01 -7.84
C ASN A 4 2.89 13.59 -7.43
N THR A 5 2.99 14.31 -6.31
CA THR A 5 4.15 15.17 -6.05
C THR A 5 5.35 14.48 -5.41
N LEU A 6 5.25 13.24 -4.91
CA LEU A 6 6.40 12.50 -4.36
C LEU A 6 6.71 11.17 -5.06
N ILE A 7 5.80 10.61 -5.85
CA ILE A 7 6.08 9.34 -6.56
C ILE A 7 6.99 9.58 -7.78
N SER A 8 7.01 10.79 -8.35
CA SER A 8 8.03 11.20 -9.32
C SER A 8 9.45 11.18 -8.76
N VAL A 9 9.60 11.30 -7.43
CA VAL A 9 10.90 11.28 -6.73
C VAL A 9 11.39 9.85 -6.47
N ILE A 10 10.52 8.84 -6.55
CA ILE A 10 10.95 7.42 -6.50
C ILE A 10 11.22 6.90 -7.92
N SER A 11 11.95 7.69 -8.70
CA SER A 11 12.58 7.27 -9.94
C SER A 11 14.01 6.87 -9.63
N GLU A 12 14.20 5.65 -9.14
CA GLU A 12 15.53 5.03 -9.09
C GLU A 12 15.32 3.52 -8.87
N GLU A 13 15.93 2.71 -9.73
CA GLU A 13 16.01 1.25 -9.55
C GLU A 13 16.55 0.87 -8.16
N GLN A 14 17.33 1.76 -7.53
CA GLN A 14 17.79 1.71 -6.13
C GLN A 14 16.64 1.61 -5.11
N ASN A 15 15.50 2.27 -5.36
CA ASN A 15 14.44 2.46 -4.37
C ASN A 15 13.32 1.41 -4.45
N ARG A 16 13.38 0.46 -5.40
CA ARG A 16 12.39 -0.63 -5.52
C ARG A 16 12.30 -1.49 -4.26
N GLY A 17 13.40 -1.61 -3.52
CA GLY A 17 13.49 -2.36 -2.27
C GLY A 17 12.91 -1.63 -1.06
N SER A 18 12.69 -0.31 -1.14
CA SER A 18 12.21 0.48 -0.01
C SER A 18 10.82 0.05 0.45
N VAL A 19 10.55 0.22 1.75
CA VAL A 19 9.25 -0.14 2.34
C VAL A 19 8.16 0.76 1.77
N GLU A 20 8.45 2.04 1.58
CA GLU A 20 7.57 3.05 1.01
C GLU A 20 7.12 2.68 -0.40
N PHE A 21 8.07 2.35 -1.28
CA PHE A 21 7.76 1.96 -2.66
C PHE A 21 6.91 0.69 -2.70
N GLN A 22 7.23 -0.31 -1.88
CA GLN A 22 6.44 -1.54 -1.80
C GLN A 22 5.01 -1.28 -1.32
N VAL A 23 4.83 -0.45 -0.29
CA VAL A 23 3.50 -0.06 0.22
C VAL A 23 2.71 0.71 -0.83
N PHE A 24 3.35 1.62 -1.56
CA PHE A 24 2.73 2.34 -2.69
C PHE A 24 2.27 1.38 -3.80
N ARG A 25 3.15 0.49 -4.26
CA ARG A 25 2.81 -0.53 -5.28
C ARG A 25 1.64 -1.40 -4.82
N PHE A 26 1.65 -1.87 -3.58
CA PHE A 26 0.54 -2.67 -3.05
C PHE A 26 -0.75 -1.87 -2.96
N THR A 27 -0.69 -0.60 -2.61
CA THR A 27 -1.87 0.27 -2.53
C THR A 27 -2.52 0.45 -3.90
N ASN A 28 -1.74 0.74 -4.94
CA ASN A 28 -2.25 0.82 -6.32
C ASN A 28 -2.84 -0.52 -6.80
N LYS A 29 -2.19 -1.63 -6.47
CA LYS A 29 -2.69 -2.97 -6.83
C LYS A 29 -3.99 -3.31 -6.11
N ILE A 30 -4.12 -2.92 -4.84
CA ILE A 30 -5.36 -3.08 -4.05
C ILE A 30 -6.47 -2.28 -4.71
N GLN A 31 -6.27 -0.99 -5.02
CA GLN A 31 -7.29 -0.15 -5.66
C GLN A 31 -7.78 -0.76 -6.98
N ARG A 32 -6.87 -1.18 -7.86
CA ARG A 32 -7.24 -1.82 -9.13
C ARG A 32 -8.02 -3.13 -8.94
N LEU A 33 -7.58 -3.99 -8.02
CA LEU A 33 -8.26 -5.26 -7.74
C LEU A 33 -9.62 -5.05 -7.05
N THR A 34 -9.75 -4.02 -6.23
CA THR A 34 -11.03 -3.66 -5.61
C THR A 34 -12.05 -3.29 -6.68
N SER A 35 -11.70 -2.41 -7.63
CA SER A 35 -12.60 -2.07 -8.75
C SER A 35 -12.93 -3.27 -9.64
N HIS A 36 -11.97 -4.17 -9.88
CA HIS A 36 -12.23 -5.44 -10.60
C HIS A 36 -13.28 -6.30 -9.88
N LEU A 37 -13.16 -6.45 -8.55
CA LEU A 37 -14.06 -7.29 -7.76
C LEU A 37 -15.45 -6.67 -7.57
N GLU A 38 -15.60 -5.35 -7.71
CA GLU A 38 -16.91 -4.70 -7.74
C GLU A 38 -17.76 -5.18 -8.93
N LEU A 39 -17.13 -5.38 -10.09
CA LEU A 39 -17.75 -5.94 -11.29
C LEU A 39 -17.83 -7.48 -11.22
N HIS A 40 -16.78 -8.14 -10.72
CA HIS A 40 -16.66 -9.60 -10.69
C HIS A 40 -16.77 -10.17 -9.27
N LYS A 41 -17.94 -10.00 -8.64
CA LYS A 41 -18.18 -10.36 -7.23
C LYS A 41 -17.95 -11.84 -6.88
N LYS A 42 -18.03 -12.75 -7.86
CA LYS A 42 -17.84 -14.20 -7.68
C LYS A 42 -16.41 -14.68 -7.91
N ASP A 43 -15.46 -13.78 -8.20
CA ASP A 43 -14.05 -14.14 -8.38
C ASP A 43 -13.34 -14.31 -7.02
N TYR A 44 -13.53 -15.49 -6.42
CA TYR A 44 -12.97 -15.83 -5.10
C TYR A 44 -11.44 -16.01 -5.13
N LEU A 45 -10.87 -16.38 -6.28
CA LEU A 45 -9.42 -16.53 -6.42
C LEU A 45 -8.72 -15.17 -6.34
N SER A 46 -9.24 -14.17 -7.07
CA SER A 46 -8.75 -12.79 -6.99
C SER A 46 -8.99 -12.18 -5.61
N GLN A 47 -10.14 -12.45 -4.98
CA GLN A 47 -10.42 -12.01 -3.61
C GLN A 47 -9.39 -12.57 -2.61
N ARG A 48 -9.03 -13.86 -2.73
CA ARG A 48 -7.97 -14.46 -1.91
C ARG A 48 -6.61 -13.79 -2.17
N GLY A 49 -6.28 -13.50 -3.43
CA GLY A 49 -5.08 -12.77 -3.80
C GLY A 49 -5.02 -11.37 -3.18
N LEU A 50 -6.14 -10.64 -3.22
CA LEU A 50 -6.29 -9.33 -2.62
C LEU A 50 -6.04 -9.38 -1.10
N ARG A 51 -6.63 -10.34 -0.38
CA ARG A 51 -6.40 -10.51 1.06
C ARG A 51 -4.91 -10.73 1.39
N LYS A 52 -4.21 -11.53 0.59
CA LYS A 52 -2.76 -11.76 0.75
C LYS A 52 -1.96 -10.47 0.58
N ILE A 53 -2.29 -9.65 -0.42
CA ILE A 53 -1.60 -8.36 -0.67
C ILE A 53 -1.87 -7.39 0.48
N LEU A 54 -3.10 -7.34 0.97
CA LEU A 54 -3.50 -6.48 2.08
C LEU A 54 -2.74 -6.83 3.37
N GLY A 55 -2.61 -8.13 3.68
CA GLY A 55 -1.79 -8.60 4.81
C GLY A 55 -0.30 -8.34 4.66
N LYS A 56 0.26 -8.44 3.44
CA LYS A 56 1.66 -8.04 3.19
C LYS A 56 1.89 -6.54 3.44
N ARG A 57 1.00 -5.68 2.92
CA ARG A 57 1.05 -4.23 3.14
C ARG A 57 0.95 -3.89 4.63
N GLN A 58 0.05 -4.54 5.37
CA GLN A 58 -0.11 -4.32 6.80
C GLN A 58 1.16 -4.65 7.59
N ARG A 59 1.84 -5.76 7.28
CA ARG A 59 3.11 -6.12 7.94
C ARG A 59 4.23 -5.12 7.65
N LEU A 60 4.32 -4.61 6.42
CA LEU A 60 5.29 -3.57 6.06
C LEU A 60 5.04 -2.26 6.80
N LEU A 61 3.77 -1.85 6.91
CA LEU A 61 3.38 -0.67 7.67
C LEU A 61 3.68 -0.82 9.17
N ALA A 62 3.40 -1.99 9.74
CA ALA A 62 3.73 -2.28 11.14
C ALA A 62 5.26 -2.26 11.38
N TYR A 63 6.05 -2.80 10.45
CA TYR A 63 7.51 -2.71 10.50
C TYR A 63 7.99 -1.25 10.45
N LEU A 64 7.46 -0.46 9.51
CA LEU A 64 7.82 0.95 9.38
C LEU A 64 7.44 1.75 10.63
N ALA A 65 6.25 1.51 11.19
CA ALA A 65 5.79 2.14 12.42
C ALA A 65 6.69 1.83 13.62
N LYS A 66 7.23 0.60 13.70
CA LYS A 66 8.19 0.20 14.74
C LYS A 66 9.56 0.86 14.54
N LYS A 67 10.02 0.98 13.29
CA LYS A 67 11.35 1.51 12.97
C LYS A 67 11.42 3.04 12.97
N ASN A 68 10.42 3.70 12.39
CA ASN A 68 10.34 5.15 12.30
C ASN A 68 8.87 5.61 12.21
N ARG A 69 8.36 6.14 13.33
CA ARG A 69 6.97 6.63 13.43
C ARG A 69 6.69 7.84 12.56
N VAL A 70 7.66 8.72 12.33
CA VAL A 70 7.50 9.94 11.52
C VAL A 70 7.26 9.55 10.06
N ARG A 71 8.15 8.73 9.49
CA ARG A 71 7.99 8.19 8.12
C ARG A 71 6.70 7.42 7.93
N TYR A 72 6.30 6.64 8.93
CA TYR A 72 5.01 5.93 8.90
C TYR A 72 3.83 6.90 8.77
N LYS A 73 3.77 7.95 9.62
CA LYS A 73 2.69 8.95 9.58
C LYS A 73 2.64 9.72 8.26
N GLU A 74 3.80 10.11 7.73
CA GLU A 74 3.90 10.77 6.43
C GLU A 74 3.38 9.86 5.31
N LEU A 75 3.82 8.59 5.28
CA LEU A 75 3.43 7.63 4.25
C LEU A 75 1.93 7.35 4.24
N ILE A 76 1.31 7.11 5.40
CA ILE A 76 -0.13 6.83 5.47
C ILE A 76 -0.97 8.05 5.10
N SER A 77 -0.53 9.26 5.50
CA SER A 77 -1.21 10.52 5.17
C SER A 77 -1.17 10.79 3.66
N GLN A 78 -0.01 10.58 3.04
CA GLN A 78 0.17 10.74 1.59
C GLN A 78 -0.66 9.73 0.78
N LEU A 79 -0.68 8.46 1.21
CA LEU A 79 -1.38 7.39 0.50
C LEU A 79 -2.86 7.26 0.87
N GLY A 80 -3.37 8.07 1.81
CA GLY A 80 -4.75 7.99 2.29
C GLY A 80 -5.07 6.64 2.95
N ILE A 81 -4.09 6.00 3.58
CA ILE A 81 -4.26 4.70 4.24
C ILE A 81 -4.77 4.92 5.65
N ARG A 82 -5.85 4.23 6.03
CA ARG A 82 -6.38 4.26 7.39
C ARG A 82 -5.33 3.75 8.39
N GLU A 83 -5.16 4.47 9.50
CA GLU A 83 -4.33 4.02 10.60
C GLU A 83 -4.79 2.65 11.11
N THR A 84 -3.88 1.69 11.09
CA THR A 84 -4.12 0.39 11.70
C THR A 84 -3.89 0.53 13.20
N LYS A 85 -4.88 0.18 14.02
CA LYS A 85 -4.69 -0.01 15.46
C LYS A 85 -3.74 -1.19 15.64
N THR A 86 -2.46 -0.91 15.87
CA THR A 86 -1.53 -1.93 16.34
C THR A 86 -1.99 -2.31 17.75
N ARG A 87 -2.56 -3.51 17.91
CA ARG A 87 -2.76 -4.10 19.24
C ARG A 87 -1.43 -4.59 19.77
#